data_AF-A0A8S3Z0V8-F1
#
_entry.id   AF-A0A8S3Z0V8-F1
#
_cell.length_a   1.000
_cell.length_b   1.000
_cell.length_c   1.000
_cell.angle_alpha   90.00
_cell.angle_beta   90.00
_cell.angle_gamma   90.00
#
_symmetry.space_group_name_H-M   'P 1'
#
loop_
_entity.id
_entity.type
_entity.pdbx_description
1 polymer ?
#
loop_
_entity_poly.entity_id
_entity_poly.type
_entity_poly.pdbx_seq_one_letter_code
_entity_poly.pdbx_strand_id
1 'polypeptide(L)' 'QTCTDPVTNAEIRDSEVYFPYSDDPCYQCQCTRGKTNCKNLECTDITVCPDGSQPFTVEGECCLKCPGTCGEICQTRS' A
#
# COMPACT_ATOMS: atom_id res chain seq x y z
N GLN A 1 -16.05 7.33 14.85
CA GLN A 1 -15.28 8.55 14.56
C GLN A 1 -14.88 8.49 13.09
N THR A 2 -14.78 9.63 12.42
CA THR A 2 -14.34 9.70 11.02
C THR A 2 -13.28 10.77 10.88
N CYS A 3 -12.50 10.69 9.82
CA CYS A 3 -11.59 11.74 9.38
C CYS A 3 -12.10 12.28 8.05
N THR A 4 -11.72 13.50 7.72
CA THR A 4 -11.93 14.06 6.39
C THR A 4 -10.58 14.10 5.70
N ASP A 5 -10.47 13.45 4.55
CA ASP A 5 -9.26 13.51 3.75
C ASP A 5 -9.06 14.94 3.21
N PRO A 6 -7.95 15.62 3.52
CA PRO A 6 -7.75 17.01 3.10
C PRO A 6 -7.57 17.19 1.59
N VAL A 7 -7.31 16.11 0.83
CA VAL A 7 -7.05 16.17 -0.60
C VAL A 7 -8.34 16.00 -1.40
N THR A 8 -9.08 14.93 -1.12
CA THR A 8 -10.29 14.52 -1.85
C THR A 8 -11.58 14.98 -1.16
N ASN A 9 -11.51 15.47 0.07
CA ASN A 9 -12.65 15.72 0.96
C ASN A 9 -13.50 14.47 1.26
N ALA A 10 -12.96 13.27 1.02
CA ALA A 10 -13.63 12.02 1.34
C ALA A 10 -13.77 11.83 2.86
N GLU A 11 -14.89 11.25 3.30
CA GLU A 11 -15.07 10.81 4.67
C GLU A 11 -14.43 9.42 4.86
N ILE A 12 -13.42 9.35 5.71
CA ILE A 12 -12.63 8.15 5.97
C ILE A 12 -13.02 7.57 7.33
N ARG A 13 -13.27 6.26 7.36
CA ARG A 13 -13.69 5.57 8.59
C ARG A 13 -12.51 5.40 9.56
N ASP A 14 -12.82 5.30 10.85
CA ASP A 14 -11.80 4.95 11.83
C ASP A 14 -11.11 3.62 11.49
N SER A 15 -9.79 3.61 11.65
CA SER A 15 -8.86 2.54 11.31
C SER A 15 -8.72 2.23 9.81
N GLU A 16 -9.43 2.96 8.94
CA GLU A 16 -9.34 2.80 7.49
C GLU A 16 -8.04 3.38 6.93
N VAL A 17 -7.41 2.61 6.04
CA VAL A 17 -6.21 2.97 5.30
C VAL A 17 -6.60 3.39 3.90
N TYR A 18 -6.01 4.47 3.41
CA TYR A 18 -6.33 5.04 2.10
C TYR A 18 -5.13 5.76 1.47
N PHE A 19 -5.22 6.00 0.16
CA PHE A 19 -4.18 6.61 -0.66
C PHE A 19 -4.77 7.85 -1.36
N PRO A 20 -4.50 9.07 -0.87
CA PRO A 20 -5.13 10.28 -1.39
C PRO A 20 -4.58 10.73 -2.74
N TYR A 21 -3.38 10.30 -3.12
CA TYR A 21 -2.71 10.70 -4.36
C TYR A 21 -2.59 9.53 -5.32
N SER A 22 -3.24 9.63 -6.48
CA SER A 22 -3.14 8.61 -7.53
C SER A 22 -1.76 8.60 -8.21
N ASP A 23 -1.11 9.76 -8.33
CA ASP A 23 0.24 9.89 -8.90
C ASP A 23 1.36 9.51 -7.91
N ASP A 24 1.05 9.39 -6.62
CA ASP A 24 1.99 8.96 -5.58
C ASP A 24 1.34 7.90 -4.68
N PRO A 25 1.21 6.66 -5.18
CA PRO A 25 0.58 5.56 -4.43
C PRO A 25 1.38 5.16 -3.18
N CYS A 26 2.57 5.74 -2.97
CA CYS A 26 3.39 5.52 -1.79
C CYS A 26 2.98 6.35 -0.59
N TYR A 27 2.21 7.42 -0.80
CA TYR A 27 1.69 8.22 0.30
C TYR A 27 0.44 7.57 0.88
N GLN A 28 0.62 6.87 2.00
CA GLN A 28 -0.46 6.17 2.68
C GLN A 28 -0.92 6.96 3.90
N CYS A 29 -2.23 7.10 4.07
CA CYS A 29 -2.84 7.68 5.25
C CYS A 29 -3.72 6.66 5.98
N GLN A 30 -3.83 6.80 7.30
CA GLN A 30 -4.77 6.06 8.13
C GLN A 30 -5.52 7.01 9.05
N CYS A 31 -6.84 6.88 9.10
CA CYS A 31 -7.64 7.59 10.08
C CYS A 31 -7.62 6.83 11.41
N THR A 32 -7.17 7.46 12.49
CA THR A 32 -7.15 6.83 13.81
C THR A 32 -7.69 7.81 14.84
N ARG A 33 -8.85 7.48 15.43
CA ARG A 33 -9.56 8.29 16.45
C ARG A 33 -9.77 9.75 16.01
N GLY A 34 -10.13 9.95 14.73
CA GLY A 34 -10.43 11.26 14.17
C GLY A 34 -9.18 12.10 13.83
N LYS A 35 -8.00 11.49 13.87
CA LYS A 35 -6.75 12.08 13.38
C LYS A 35 -6.22 11.27 12.21
N THR A 36 -5.90 11.95 11.12
CA THR A 36 -5.21 11.36 9.98
C THR A 36 -3.72 11.24 10.27
N ASN A 37 -3.17 10.03 10.15
CA ASN A 37 -1.74 9.78 10.24
C ASN A 37 -1.26 9.30 8.87
N CYS A 38 -0.42 10.08 8.23
CA CYS A 38 0.13 9.76 6.90
C CYS A 38 1.62 9.44 6.99
N LYS A 39 2.08 8.56 6.11
CA LYS A 39 3.47 8.15 5.96
C LYS A 39 3.76 7.80 4.51
N ASN A 40 5.02 7.94 4.11
CA ASN A 40 5.50 7.32 2.89
C ASN A 40 5.78 5.85 3.17
N LEU A 41 5.31 4.97 2.29
CA LEU A 41 5.66 3.57 2.31
C LEU A 41 7.10 3.40 1.87
N GLU A 42 7.86 2.66 2.67
CA GLU A 42 9.21 2.24 2.31
C GLU A 42 9.12 0.88 1.64
N CYS A 43 9.34 0.85 0.33
CA CYS A 43 9.39 -0.40 -0.42
C CYS A 43 10.76 -1.06 -0.23
N THR A 44 10.77 -2.38 -0.26
CA THR A 44 12.02 -3.11 -0.41
C THR A 44 12.52 -2.94 -1.84
N ASP A 45 13.80 -2.60 -1.99
CA ASP A 45 14.48 -2.58 -3.29
C ASP A 45 14.63 -4.01 -3.79
N ILE A 46 13.68 -4.46 -4.63
CA ILE A 46 13.71 -5.77 -5.27
C ILE A 46 14.17 -5.56 -6.71
N THR A 47 15.34 -6.08 -7.04
CA THR A 47 15.87 -6.06 -8.42
C THR A 47 15.55 -7.34 -9.18
N VAL A 48 15.52 -8.47 -8.47
CA VAL A 48 15.22 -9.81 -9.01
C VAL A 48 14.44 -10.60 -7.96
N CYS A 49 13.39 -11.30 -8.38
CA CYS A 49 12.57 -12.11 -7.51
C CYS A 49 13.25 -13.43 -7.12
N PRO A 50 12.83 -14.10 -6.03
CA PRO A 50 13.44 -15.36 -5.59
C PRO A 50 13.39 -16.48 -6.64
N ASP A 51 12.40 -16.47 -7.53
CA ASP A 51 12.24 -17.40 -8.64
C ASP A 51 13.04 -17.00 -9.90
N GLY A 52 13.78 -15.89 -9.85
CA GLY A 52 14.58 -15.35 -10.95
C GLY A 52 13.81 -14.46 -11.93
N SER A 53 12.51 -14.26 -11.73
CA SER A 53 11.71 -13.35 -12.53
C SER A 53 11.99 -11.88 -12.24
N GLN A 54 11.61 -11.01 -13.18
CA GLN A 54 11.68 -9.57 -13.00
C GLN A 54 10.48 -9.08 -12.17
N PRO A 55 10.73 -8.26 -11.13
CA PRO A 55 9.66 -7.63 -10.39
C PRO A 55 8.93 -6.59 -11.26
N PHE A 56 7.66 -6.32 -10.96
CA PHE A 56 6.83 -5.39 -11.72
C PHE A 56 5.98 -4.53 -10.79
N THR A 57 5.67 -3.31 -11.23
CA THR A 57 4.73 -2.41 -10.53
C THR A 57 3.32 -2.72 -10.99
N VAL A 58 2.39 -2.80 -10.04
CA VAL A 58 0.95 -2.90 -10.34
C VAL A 58 0.37 -1.49 -10.33
N GLU A 59 -0.49 -1.18 -11.30
CA GLU A 59 -1.18 0.12 -11.34
C GLU A 59 -1.95 0.35 -10.03
N GLY A 60 -1.72 1.51 -9.39
CA GLY A 60 -2.31 1.87 -8.10
C GLY A 60 -1.56 1.36 -6.87
N GLU A 61 -0.49 0.57 -7.04
CA GLU A 61 0.34 0.10 -5.93
C GLU A 61 1.69 0.83 -5.89
N CYS A 62 2.15 1.15 -4.68
CA CYS A 62 3.46 1.78 -4.47
C CYS A 62 4.64 0.88 -4.83
N CYS A 63 4.59 -0.39 -4.38
CA CYS A 63 5.76 -1.24 -4.38
C CYS A 63 5.77 -2.26 -5.51
N LEU A 64 6.99 -2.58 -5.98
CA LEU A 64 7.25 -3.68 -6.89
C LEU A 64 6.82 -5.02 -6.27
N LYS A 65 6.23 -5.88 -7.11
CA LYS A 65 5.80 -7.24 -6.75
C LYS A 65 6.47 -8.28 -7.63
N CYS A 66 6.57 -9.49 -7.10
CA CYS A 66 7.07 -10.64 -7.84
C CYS A 66 5.92 -11.42 -8.48
N PRO A 67 6.06 -11.88 -9.72
CA PRO A 67 5.05 -12.72 -10.34
C PRO A 67 4.97 -14.04 -9.57
N GLY A 68 3.76 -14.43 -9.16
CA GLY A 68 3.55 -15.64 -8.36
C GLY A 68 3.61 -15.45 -6.84
N THR A 69 4.01 -14.26 -6.34
CA THR A 69 3.77 -13.91 -4.93
C THR A 69 2.35 -13.41 -4.78
N CYS A 70 1.38 -14.34 -4.74
CA CYS A 70 0.12 -14.08 -4.06
C CYS A 70 0.47 -13.64 -2.63
N GLY A 71 0.10 -12.41 -2.26
CA GLY A 71 0.55 -11.74 -1.04
C GLY A 71 0.45 -12.64 0.18
N GLU A 72 1.59 -12.87 0.84
CA GLU A 72 1.73 -13.38 2.21
C GLU A 72 1.14 -14.77 2.58
N ILE A 73 0.58 -15.58 1.67
CA ILE A 73 0.00 -16.91 2.00
C ILE A 73 0.40 -18.08 1.09
N CYS A 74 1.64 -18.15 0.63
CA CYS A 74 2.25 -19.47 0.32
C CYS A 74 3.00 -20.03 1.54
N GLN A 75 2.48 -19.84 2.76
CA GLN A 75 2.73 -20.81 3.82
C GLN A 75 1.79 -22.01 3.62
N THR A 76 2.26 -23.03 2.88
CA THR A 76 2.08 -24.41 3.33
C THR A 76 3.14 -25.31 2.71
N ARG A 77 3.98 -25.84 3.61
CA ARG A 77 4.82 -27.04 3.50
C ARG A 77 4.33 -28.06 2.46
N SER A 78 5.26 -28.62 1.69
CA SER A 78 5.60 -30.06 1.71
C SER A 78 6.98 -30.26 1.11
#